data_AF-V7FUY4-F1
#
_entry.id   AF-V7FUY4-F1
#
_cell.length_a   1.000
_cell.length_b   1.000
_cell.length_c   1.000
_cell.angle_alpha   90.00
_cell.angle_beta   90.00
_cell.angle_gamma   90.00
#
_symmetry.space_group_name_H-M   'P 1'
#
loop_
_entity.id
_entity.type
_entity.pdbx_description
1 polymer ?
#
loop_
_entity_poly.entity_id
_entity_poly.type
_entity_poly.pdbx_seq_one_letter_code
_entity_poly.pdbx_strand_id
1 'polypeptide(L)' 'MVASIADAMKVLQQPWPRMGKPGRLKAIRMVEESLAGHCSQQAAFEAFKAAAAEQGLLRTRGTSTGLGKCARMVEDLM' A
#
# COMPACT_ATOMS: atom_id res chain seq x y z
N MET A 1 -0.26 8.37 -6.75
CA MET A 1 -0.69 8.31 -5.34
C MET A 1 -1.93 7.45 -5.28
N VAL A 2 -2.11 6.64 -4.24
CA VAL A 2 -3.33 5.84 -4.07
C VAL A 2 -4.24 6.61 -3.12
N ALA A 3 -5.32 7.19 -3.64
CA ALA A 3 -6.25 8.02 -2.85
C ALA A 3 -7.50 7.25 -2.38
N SER A 4 -7.73 6.05 -2.93
CA SER A 4 -8.90 5.23 -2.65
C SER A 4 -8.60 3.74 -2.82
N ILE A 5 -9.50 2.88 -2.32
CA ILE A 5 -9.43 1.42 -2.56
C ILE A 5 -9.57 1.09 -4.05
N ALA A 6 -10.34 1.86 -4.81
CA ALA A 6 -10.44 1.69 -6.25
C ALA A 6 -9.10 2.00 -6.96
N ASP A 7 -8.35 3.01 -6.51
CA ASP A 7 -6.99 3.25 -6.99
C ASP A 7 -6.04 2.11 -6.60
N ALA A 8 -6.18 1.57 -5.37
CA ALA A 8 -5.37 0.43 -4.93
C ALA A 8 -5.59 -0.78 -5.83
N MET A 9 -6.84 -1.05 -6.21
CA MET A 9 -7.20 -2.12 -7.15
C MET A 9 -6.54 -1.92 -8.52
N LYS A 10 -6.64 -0.70 -9.07
CA LYS A 10 -6.00 -0.37 -10.36
C LYS A 10 -4.50 -0.64 -10.30
N VAL A 11 -3.82 -0.23 -9.21
CA VAL A 11 -2.39 -0.47 -9.02
C VAL A 11 -2.08 -1.96 -8.89
N LEU A 12 -2.90 -2.73 -8.16
CA LEU A 12 -2.71 -4.18 -8.02
C LEU A 12 -2.89 -4.95 -9.34
N GLN A 13 -3.76 -4.47 -10.23
CA GLN A 13 -3.97 -5.03 -11.57
C GLN A 13 -2.82 -4.72 -12.55
N GLN A 14 -2.05 -3.66 -12.31
CA GLN A 14 -0.87 -3.36 -13.11
C GLN A 14 0.22 -4.45 -12.92
N PRO A 15 1.18 -4.53 -13.85
CA PRO A 15 2.37 -5.34 -13.67
C PRO A 15 3.20 -4.89 -12.45
N TRP A 16 3.60 -5.86 -11.64
CA TRP A 16 4.46 -5.78 -10.46
C TRP A 16 5.66 -6.70 -10.70
N PRO A 17 6.81 -6.45 -10.04
CA PRO A 17 8.00 -7.26 -10.22
C PRO A 17 7.77 -8.77 -9.99
N ARG A 18 6.88 -9.13 -9.06
CA ARG A 18 6.54 -10.54 -8.79
C ARG A 18 5.04 -10.75 -8.69
N MET A 19 4.42 -11.15 -9.80
CA MET A 19 2.97 -11.32 -9.92
C MET A 19 2.37 -12.40 -9.00
N GLY A 20 3.09 -13.51 -8.78
CA GLY A 20 2.60 -14.69 -8.04
C GLY A 20 2.88 -14.67 -6.54
N LYS A 21 3.34 -13.54 -5.98
CA LYS A 21 3.63 -13.45 -4.55
C LYS A 21 2.33 -13.45 -3.74
N PRO A 22 2.28 -14.20 -2.62
CA PRO A 22 1.06 -14.33 -1.83
C PRO A 22 0.61 -12.98 -1.25
N GLY A 23 1.53 -12.07 -0.94
CA GLY A 23 1.20 -10.72 -0.48
C GLY A 23 0.31 -9.96 -1.48
N ARG A 24 0.65 -9.99 -2.77
CA ARG A 24 -0.14 -9.32 -3.82
C ARG A 24 -1.51 -9.95 -3.99
N LEU A 25 -1.59 -11.27 -4.05
CA LEU A 25 -2.86 -11.99 -4.20
C LEU A 25 -3.78 -11.74 -2.99
N LYS A 26 -3.22 -11.71 -1.78
CA LYS A 26 -3.94 -11.34 -0.57
C LYS A 26 -4.45 -9.90 -0.62
N ALA A 27 -3.62 -8.97 -1.08
CA ALA A 27 -4.03 -7.57 -1.23
C ALA A 27 -5.18 -7.40 -2.23
N ILE A 28 -5.13 -8.11 -3.37
CA ILE A 28 -6.22 -8.12 -4.37
C ILE A 28 -7.53 -8.57 -3.71
N ARG A 29 -7.51 -9.74 -3.04
CA ARG A 29 -8.69 -10.26 -2.37
C ARG A 29 -9.25 -9.30 -1.32
N MET A 30 -8.40 -8.71 -0.47
CA MET A 30 -8.84 -7.76 0.56
C MET A 30 -9.45 -6.49 -0.05
N VAL A 31 -8.90 -6.00 -1.16
CA VAL A 31 -9.42 -4.85 -1.89
C VAL A 31 -10.79 -5.16 -2.52
N GLU A 32 -10.95 -6.34 -3.13
CA GLU A 32 -12.24 -6.79 -3.68
C GLU A 32 -13.31 -6.94 -2.58
N GLU A 33 -12.98 -7.58 -1.47
CA GLU A 33 -13.87 -7.73 -0.31
C GLU A 33 -14.28 -6.38 0.27
N SER A 34 -13.37 -5.39 0.28
CA SER A 34 -13.68 -4.04 0.76
C SER A 34 -14.60 -3.31 -0.21
N LEU A 35 -14.41 -3.46 -1.52
CA LEU A 35 -15.32 -2.89 -2.53
C LEU A 35 -16.72 -3.54 -2.49
N ALA A 36 -16.80 -4.82 -2.14
CA ALA A 36 -18.07 -5.52 -1.91
C ALA A 36 -18.72 -5.17 -0.55
N GLY A 37 -18.05 -4.39 0.30
CA GLY A 37 -18.57 -3.97 1.61
C GLY A 37 -18.42 -5.02 2.72
N HIS A 38 -17.61 -6.07 2.50
CA HIS A 38 -17.39 -7.14 3.47
C HIS A 38 -16.24 -6.86 4.46
N CYS A 39 -15.31 -5.95 4.12
CA CYS A 39 -14.26 -5.53 5.04
C CYS A 39 -13.95 -4.03 5.00
N SER A 40 -13.29 -3.54 6.05
CA SER A 40 -12.89 -2.13 6.15
C SER A 40 -11.82 -1.78 5.12
N GLN A 41 -11.95 -0.59 4.53
CA GLN A 41 -10.94 -0.01 3.64
C GLN A 41 -9.55 0.02 4.32
N GLN A 42 -9.50 0.24 5.63
CA GLN A 42 -8.24 0.26 6.38
C GLN A 42 -7.48 -1.07 6.26
N ALA A 43 -8.18 -2.20 6.40
CA ALA A 43 -7.59 -3.54 6.32
C ALA A 43 -7.09 -3.85 4.90
N ALA A 44 -7.82 -3.40 3.88
CA ALA A 44 -7.41 -3.51 2.48
C ALA A 44 -6.14 -2.69 2.19
N PHE A 45 -6.04 -1.47 2.71
CA PHE A 45 -4.83 -0.64 2.59
C PHE A 45 -3.62 -1.23 3.32
N GLU A 46 -3.81 -1.85 4.48
CA GLU A 46 -2.72 -2.52 5.18
C GLU A 46 -2.19 -3.72 4.39
N ALA A 47 -3.08 -4.55 3.86
CA ALA A 47 -2.69 -5.65 2.98
C ALA A 47 -1.94 -5.15 1.74
N PHE A 48 -2.41 -4.06 1.12
CA PHE A 48 -1.72 -3.42 -0.01
C PHE A 48 -0.32 -2.93 0.36
N LYS A 49 -0.15 -2.22 1.49
CA LYS A 49 1.16 -1.74 1.97
C LYS A 49 2.10 -2.91 2.26
N ALA A 50 1.60 -3.98 2.88
CA ALA A 50 2.39 -5.19 3.15
C ALA A 50 2.85 -5.87 1.86
N ALA A 51 1.97 -5.98 0.86
CA ALA A 51 2.33 -6.52 -0.45
C ALA A 51 3.39 -5.68 -1.17
N ALA A 52 3.24 -4.35 -1.13
CA ALA A 52 4.22 -3.43 -1.69
C ALA A 52 5.56 -3.51 -0.95
N ALA A 53 5.55 -3.65 0.37
CA ALA A 53 6.76 -3.82 1.19
C ALA A 53 7.51 -5.11 0.85
N GLU A 54 6.78 -6.23 0.72
CA GLU A 54 7.35 -7.54 0.36
C GLU A 54 8.11 -7.52 -0.98
N GLN A 55 7.72 -6.63 -1.89
CA GLN A 55 8.33 -6.47 -3.21
C GLN A 55 9.26 -5.25 -3.33
N GLY A 56 9.49 -4.51 -2.23
CA GLY A 56 10.32 -3.31 -2.24
C GLY A 56 9.73 -2.15 -3.07
N LEU A 57 8.42 -2.15 -3.29
CA LEU A 57 7.70 -1.13 -4.07
C LEU A 57 7.28 0.09 -3.24
N LEU A 58 7.44 0.03 -1.92
CA LEU A 58 7.28 1.21 -1.08
C LEU A 58 8.41 2.18 -1.41
N ARG A 59 8.12 3.17 -2.26
CA ARG A 59 8.93 4.38 -2.28
C ARG A 59 8.75 5.02 -0.92
N THR A 60 9.78 4.93 -0.07
CA THR A 60 9.96 5.93 0.97
C THR A 60 9.85 7.27 0.27
N ARG A 61 9.06 8.19 0.82
CA ARG A 61 9.00 9.57 0.37
C ARG A 61 10.41 10.13 0.59
N GLY A 62 11.30 9.86 -0.37
CA GLY A 62 12.62 10.44 -0.46
C GLY A 62 12.37 11.92 -0.57
N THR A 63 12.80 12.64 0.45
CA THR A 63 13.10 14.06 0.38
C THR A 63 14.03 14.26 -0.82
N SER A 64 13.45 14.52 -1.99
CA SER A 64 14.20 14.94 -3.16
C SER A 64 14.71 16.35 -2.89
N THR A 65 16.00 16.42 -2.56
CA THR A 65 16.87 17.58 -2.69
C THR A 65 16.46 18.81 -1.87
N GLY A 66 16.98 18.89 -0.65
CA GLY A 66 17.00 20.11 0.15
C GLY A 66 17.53 19.81 1.54
N LEU A 67 18.71 20.34 1.84
CA LEU A 67 19.42 20.26 3.12
C LEU A 67 18.50 20.36 4.36
N GLY A 68 18.76 19.53 5.37
CA GLY A 68 18.45 19.89 6.75
C GLY A 68 17.81 18.80 7.61
N LYS A 69 18.66 18.10 8.38
CA LYS A 69 18.45 17.68 9.77
C LYS A 69 17.13 16.95 10.09
N CYS A 70 17.27 15.65 10.34
CA CYS A 70 16.43 14.81 11.20
C CYS A 70 15.21 15.52 11.82
N ALA A 71 14.05 15.40 11.17
CA ALA A 71 12.77 15.71 11.79
C ALA A 71 11.92 14.44 11.84
N ARG A 72 12.01 13.83 13.02
CA ARG A 72 11.08 12.90 13.64
C ARG A 72 9.62 13.30 13.40
N MET A 73 8.78 12.33 13.04
CA MET A 73 7.40 12.22 13.52
C MET A 73 6.87 10.82 13.18
N VAL A 74 7.11 9.90 14.11
CA VAL A 74 6.11 8.89 14.43
C VAL A 74 5.19 9.57 15.44
N GLU A 75 4.04 10.06 14.99
CA GLU A 75 2.89 10.27 15.88
C GLU A 75 1.97 9.10 15.55
N ASP A 76 2.00 8.07 16.40
CA ASP A 76 1.20 7.98 17.63
C ASP A 76 -0.29 7.92 17.27
N LEU A 77 -0.78 6.69 17.16
CA LEU A 77 -2.21 6.39 17.16
C LEU A 77 -2.41 5.20 18.10
N MET A 78 -2.52 5.52 19.39
CA MET A 78 -3.23 4.71 20.38
C MET A 78 -4.34 5.55 21.00
#